data_AF-A0A0F9GQP3-F1
#
_entry.id   AF-A0A0F9GQP3-F1
#
_cell.length_a   1.000
_cell.length_b   1.000
_cell.length_c   1.000
_cell.angle_alpha   90.00
_cell.angle_beta   90.00
_cell.angle_gamma   90.00
#
_symmetry.space_group_name_H-M   'P 1'
#
loop_
_entity.id
_entity.type
_entity.pdbx_description
1 polymer ?
#
loop_
_entity_poly.entity_id
_entity_poly.type
_entity_poly.pdbx_seq_one_letter_code
_entity_poly.pdbx_strand_id
1 'polypeptide(L)'
;ETYSGLIFCPHVNGKFGIVELSQNIKNDLGIHSEYYSGKAPKSIHEDTYNIMKQAASKSFKRNKTPLMVCTKAFGMGIDKPNIRYTVHYGLPSSIEAFYQEAGRAGRDRRTAYCCLIVSADDSKRAEKLLNPRTSVEEINRIIESTGWEEADDITRMLFFHKNAFRGIDREREDIETLLQYIGDITVKRKSTITVSKEERNRIEKALHRLLLIGVISDYTIDYSKYEFVTELTGADKEDIIEAYGNYIAGYLSSRRKTEVDKVKSYFNLPFYEFLNEVIKILLIFIYDVIERGRRRALSEMLLACTETNTDVSIRKRMLNYLEATVCSEGLEEILNSEVTNFSNTMDVFAVIRSPNEAAELRGQVIRYLESYPDHPGLLMLRSLSELYVKDINSEVAQQNFITSIDSALLTYKINENIVYEFAIWGISYVLQRDNGLTINIIKELLSIYKSEAFARLMIKNLPEFIAVIPAWFLLDRINEKCIEILT
;
A
#
# COMPACT_ATOMS: atom_id res chain seq x y z
N GLU A 1 19.63 26.18 25.86
CA GLU A 1 18.45 25.42 25.40
C GLU A 1 18.85 23.97 25.24
N THR A 2 18.00 23.03 25.66
CA THR A 2 18.23 21.60 25.36
C THR A 2 17.88 21.36 23.90
N TYR A 3 18.78 20.80 23.11
CA TYR A 3 18.45 20.32 21.77
C TYR A 3 17.94 18.89 21.88
N SER A 4 16.66 18.68 21.58
CA SER A 4 16.04 17.37 21.71
C SER A 4 16.05 16.60 20.39
N GLY A 5 16.06 15.27 20.48
CA GLY A 5 16.01 14.35 19.35
C GLY A 5 14.94 13.29 19.50
N LEU A 6 14.44 12.82 18.35
CA LEU A 6 13.60 11.62 18.26
C LEU A 6 14.30 10.57 17.40
N ILE A 7 14.26 9.32 17.85
CA ILE A 7 14.64 8.17 17.04
C ILE A 7 13.39 7.31 16.85
N PHE A 8 12.91 7.21 15.62
CA PHE A 8 11.82 6.35 15.24
C PHE A 8 12.33 4.94 14.95
N CYS A 9 11.67 3.95 15.53
CA CYS A 9 11.94 2.54 15.32
C CYS A 9 10.59 1.81 15.16
N PRO A 10 10.40 0.95 14.14
CA PRO A 10 9.15 0.23 13.95
C PRO A 10 8.84 -0.80 15.06
N HIS A 11 9.88 -1.36 15.69
CA HIS A 11 9.77 -2.53 16.55
C HIS A 11 9.82 -2.17 18.04
N VAL A 12 9.01 -2.86 18.85
CA VAL A 12 9.06 -2.72 20.32
C VAL A 12 10.12 -3.63 20.93
N ASN A 13 10.29 -4.83 20.37
CA ASN A 13 11.07 -5.92 20.95
C ASN A 13 12.15 -6.43 20.00
N GLY A 14 13.09 -7.21 20.55
CA GLY A 14 14.18 -7.83 19.80
C GLY A 14 15.35 -6.87 19.55
N LYS A 15 16.34 -7.34 18.79
CA LYS A 15 17.60 -6.63 18.50
C LYS A 15 17.39 -5.22 17.89
N PHE A 16 16.30 -5.07 17.13
CA PHE A 16 15.92 -3.82 16.47
C PHE A 16 14.83 -3.07 17.23
N GLY A 17 14.48 -3.49 18.45
CA GLY A 17 13.42 -2.87 19.25
C GLY A 17 13.87 -1.64 20.03
N ILE A 18 12.92 -0.83 20.48
CA ILE A 18 13.20 0.42 21.22
C ILE A 18 14.09 0.25 22.46
N VAL A 19 13.97 -0.88 23.17
CA VAL A 19 14.73 -1.12 24.41
C VAL A 19 16.19 -1.39 24.09
N GLU A 20 16.44 -2.31 23.16
CA GLU A 20 17.80 -2.66 22.72
C GLU A 20 18.48 -1.47 22.07
N LEU A 21 17.78 -0.76 21.18
CA LEU A 21 18.30 0.43 20.53
C LEU A 21 18.68 1.52 21.53
N SER A 22 17.83 1.77 22.54
CA SER A 22 18.13 2.72 23.62
C SER A 22 19.35 2.28 24.44
N GLN A 23 19.53 0.97 24.65
CA GLN A 23 20.67 0.43 25.39
C GLN A 23 21.97 0.55 24.57
N ASN A 24 21.92 0.25 23.27
CA ASN A 24 23.06 0.38 22.36
C ASN A 24 23.51 1.84 22.24
N ILE A 25 22.58 2.78 22.08
CA ILE A 25 22.90 4.22 22.08
C ILE A 25 23.62 4.63 23.37
N LYS A 26 23.16 4.12 24.52
CA LYS A 26 23.81 4.42 25.81
C LYS A 26 25.21 3.80 25.90
N ASN A 27 25.36 2.54 25.49
CA ASN A 27 26.63 1.81 25.59
C ASN A 27 27.67 2.35 24.61
N ASP A 28 27.27 2.57 23.36
CA ASP A 28 28.19 2.86 22.26
C ASP A 28 28.49 4.37 22.16
N LEU A 29 27.50 5.22 22.48
CA LEU A 29 27.62 6.68 22.33
C LEU A 29 27.64 7.42 23.68
N GLY A 30 27.38 6.74 24.80
CA GLY A 30 27.27 7.38 26.11
C GLY A 30 26.04 8.28 26.29
N ILE A 31 25.07 8.23 25.36
CA ILE A 31 23.91 9.12 25.36
C ILE A 31 22.76 8.47 26.10
N HIS A 32 22.25 9.13 27.14
CA HIS A 32 21.04 8.67 27.82
C HIS A 32 19.78 8.99 27.01
N SER A 33 19.01 7.96 26.68
CA SER A 33 17.69 8.08 26.08
C SER A 33 16.61 7.44 26.94
N GLU A 34 15.41 8.00 26.86
CA GLU A 34 14.19 7.30 27.27
C GLU A 34 13.55 6.62 26.06
N TYR A 35 12.60 5.71 26.30
CA TYR A 35 11.90 5.02 25.21
C TYR A 35 10.39 4.95 25.36
N TYR A 36 9.68 4.90 24.23
CA TYR A 36 8.21 4.90 24.17
C TYR A 36 7.65 4.04 23.04
N SER A 37 6.66 3.20 23.36
CA SER A 37 5.83 2.45 22.43
C SER A 37 4.39 2.36 22.93
N GLY A 38 3.46 2.10 22.00
CA GLY A 38 2.05 1.87 22.34
C GLY A 38 1.87 0.62 23.22
N LYS A 39 2.53 -0.48 22.83
CA LYS A 39 2.54 -1.76 23.57
C LYS A 39 3.74 -1.84 24.51
N ALA A 40 3.58 -2.54 25.63
CA ALA A 40 4.69 -2.83 26.54
C ALA A 40 5.74 -3.75 25.89
N PRO A 41 7.05 -3.49 26.09
CA PRO A 41 8.10 -4.46 25.80
C PRO A 41 7.85 -5.75 26.57
N LYS A 42 8.14 -6.90 25.95
CA LYS A 42 7.92 -8.23 26.54
C LYS A 42 8.69 -8.44 27.85
N SER A 43 9.79 -7.71 28.05
CA SER A 43 10.62 -7.75 29.26
C SER A 43 10.04 -6.93 30.42
N ILE A 44 8.95 -6.18 30.23
CA ILE A 44 8.39 -5.27 31.23
C ILE A 44 6.89 -5.54 31.39
N HIS A 45 6.43 -5.66 32.63
CA HIS A 45 5.00 -5.81 32.91
C HIS A 45 4.21 -4.58 32.44
N GLU A 46 2.98 -4.79 31.93
CA GLU A 46 2.20 -3.76 31.27
C GLU A 46 1.91 -2.55 32.17
N ASP A 47 1.48 -2.76 33.42
CA ASP A 47 1.19 -1.68 34.36
C ASP A 47 2.44 -0.84 34.70
N THR A 48 3.57 -1.53 34.93
CA THR A 48 4.85 -0.88 35.18
C THR A 48 5.27 -0.06 33.97
N TYR A 49 5.13 -0.62 32.77
CA TYR A 49 5.44 0.07 31.54
C TYR A 49 4.53 1.28 31.29
N ASN A 50 3.24 1.18 31.62
CA ASN A 50 2.29 2.29 31.50
C ASN A 50 2.71 3.48 32.37
N ILE A 51 3.20 3.22 33.59
CA ILE A 51 3.76 4.27 34.46
C ILE A 51 5.07 4.83 33.87
N MET A 52 5.98 3.94 33.41
CA MET A 52 7.27 4.34 32.84
C MET A 52 7.10 5.20 31.58
N LYS A 53 6.25 4.80 30.63
CA LYS A 53 6.05 5.52 29.35
C LYS A 53 5.42 6.91 29.57
N GLN A 54 4.55 7.05 30.57
CA GLN A 54 3.98 8.34 30.97
C GLN A 54 5.04 9.26 31.60
N ALA A 55 5.85 8.71 32.51
CA ALA A 55 6.96 9.45 33.11
C ALA A 55 7.97 9.91 32.05
N ALA A 56 8.31 9.04 31.11
CA ALA A 56 9.22 9.34 30.01
C ALA A 56 8.69 10.47 29.10
N SER A 57 7.43 10.36 28.66
CA SER A 57 6.77 11.41 27.87
C SER A 57 6.81 12.78 28.58
N LYS A 58 6.54 12.81 29.89
CA LYS A 58 6.58 14.02 30.70
C LYS A 58 8.00 14.58 30.85
N SER A 59 8.99 13.70 31.03
CA SER A 59 10.41 14.05 31.16
C SER A 59 10.95 14.70 29.88
N PHE A 60 10.70 14.05 28.73
CA PHE A 60 11.07 14.55 27.41
C PHE A 60 10.42 15.92 27.08
N LYS A 61 9.11 16.05 27.33
CA LYS A 61 8.39 17.32 27.13
C LYS A 61 9.00 18.46 27.95
N ARG A 62 9.42 18.16 29.19
CA ARG A 62 10.03 19.12 30.13
C ARG A 62 11.54 19.34 29.96
N ASN A 63 12.14 18.90 28.86
CA ASN A 63 13.59 19.04 28.59
C ASN A 63 14.50 18.33 29.60
N LYS A 64 13.98 17.37 30.38
CA LYS A 64 14.79 16.59 31.33
C LYS A 64 15.60 15.51 30.64
N THR A 65 15.06 14.95 29.57
CA THR A 65 15.73 13.96 28.72
C THR A 65 15.85 14.50 27.30
N PRO A 66 17.07 14.55 26.72
CA PRO A 66 17.29 15.13 25.41
C PRO A 66 16.86 14.19 24.27
N LEU A 67 16.86 12.87 24.48
CA LEU A 67 16.63 11.89 23.42
C LEU A 67 15.52 10.91 23.78
N MET A 68 14.59 10.69 22.85
CA MET A 68 13.57 9.65 22.96
C MET A 68 13.70 8.66 21.80
N VAL A 69 13.77 7.36 22.12
CA VAL A 69 13.65 6.25 21.17
C VAL A 69 12.22 5.76 21.17
N CYS A 70 11.53 5.78 20.03
CA CYS A 70 10.10 5.54 20.02
C CYS A 70 9.60 4.83 18.78
N THR A 71 8.47 4.13 18.93
CA THR A 71 7.66 3.75 17.78
C THR A 71 6.75 4.90 17.35
N LYS A 72 6.12 4.76 16.17
CA LYS A 72 5.13 5.72 15.64
C LYS A 72 4.09 6.18 16.67
N ALA A 73 3.74 5.32 17.64
CA ALA A 73 2.78 5.60 18.70
C ALA A 73 3.12 6.84 19.55
N PHE A 74 4.40 7.20 19.73
CA PHE A 74 4.77 8.39 20.49
C PHE A 74 4.40 9.68 19.77
N GLY A 75 4.39 9.65 18.43
CA GLY A 75 4.16 10.83 17.62
C GLY A 75 2.76 11.45 17.82
N MET A 76 1.73 10.65 18.10
CA MET A 76 0.37 11.17 18.24
C MET A 76 0.28 12.13 19.45
N GLY A 77 0.30 13.46 19.21
CA GLY A 77 0.13 14.49 20.24
C GLY A 77 1.39 15.09 20.88
N ILE A 78 2.58 14.92 20.27
CA ILE A 78 3.77 15.69 20.70
C ILE A 78 3.80 17.04 20.01
N ASP A 79 3.71 18.08 20.83
CA ASP A 79 3.99 19.45 20.45
C ASP A 79 5.17 19.97 21.27
N LYS A 80 6.37 19.79 20.73
CA LYS A 80 7.63 20.20 21.35
C LYS A 80 8.44 21.03 20.36
N PRO A 81 8.59 22.34 20.59
CA PRO A 81 9.17 23.25 19.60
C PRO A 81 10.65 22.99 19.32
N ASN A 82 11.39 22.47 20.31
CA ASN A 82 12.84 22.39 20.30
C ASN A 82 13.45 21.03 19.88
N ILE A 83 12.72 20.24 19.08
CA ILE A 83 13.25 19.01 18.47
C ILE A 83 14.15 19.40 17.28
N ARG A 84 15.44 19.08 17.38
CA ARG A 84 16.47 19.42 16.37
C ARG A 84 16.79 18.32 15.39
N TYR A 85 16.43 17.09 15.71
CA TYR A 85 16.58 16.02 14.74
C TYR A 85 15.56 14.91 14.93
N THR A 86 15.25 14.25 13.82
CA THR A 86 14.62 12.94 13.79
C THR A 86 15.55 11.97 13.08
N VAL A 87 15.64 10.75 13.59
CA VAL A 87 16.31 9.63 12.91
C VAL A 87 15.30 8.50 12.79
N HIS A 88 15.07 8.02 11.58
CA HIS A 88 14.26 6.82 11.35
C HIS A 88 15.22 5.66 11.20
N TYR A 89 15.24 4.79 12.21
CA TYR A 89 16.00 3.56 12.22
C TYR A 89 15.13 2.44 11.67
N GLY A 90 15.24 2.21 10.36
CA GLY A 90 14.34 1.40 9.57
C GLY A 90 13.46 2.23 8.62
N LEU A 91 12.84 1.52 7.67
CA LEU A 91 12.00 2.12 6.63
C LEU A 91 10.62 2.53 7.19
N PRO A 92 10.19 3.79 7.05
CA PRO A 92 8.82 4.20 7.34
C PRO A 92 7.80 3.50 6.43
N SER A 93 6.54 3.42 6.87
CA SER A 93 5.50 2.68 6.12
C SER A 93 5.09 3.34 4.79
N SER A 94 5.35 4.64 4.64
CA SER A 94 5.04 5.42 3.43
C SER A 94 5.77 6.77 3.48
N ILE A 95 5.78 7.48 2.36
CA ILE A 95 6.25 8.88 2.26
C ILE A 95 5.47 9.78 3.23
N GLU A 96 4.14 9.64 3.27
CA GLU A 96 3.27 10.39 4.18
C GLU A 96 3.63 10.14 5.65
N ALA A 97 3.87 8.87 6.02
CA ALA A 97 4.25 8.53 7.39
C ALA A 97 5.59 9.18 7.78
N PHE A 98 6.60 9.08 6.90
CA PHE A 98 7.88 9.74 7.11
C PHE A 98 7.71 11.25 7.26
N TYR A 99 6.95 11.90 6.39
CA TYR A 99 6.76 13.35 6.43
C TYR A 99 6.10 13.80 7.74
N GLN A 100 5.06 13.11 8.20
CA GLN A 100 4.40 13.41 9.48
C GLN A 100 5.32 13.19 10.70
N GLU A 101 6.16 12.15 10.65
CA GLU A 101 7.11 11.81 11.71
C GLU A 101 8.28 12.80 11.75
N ALA A 102 8.88 13.09 10.59
CA ALA A 102 9.95 14.05 10.39
C ALA A 102 9.53 15.50 10.72
N GLY A 103 8.29 15.89 10.36
CA GLY A 103 7.72 17.22 10.60
C GLY A 103 7.51 17.58 12.08
N ARG A 104 7.90 16.70 13.01
CA ARG A 104 7.96 16.98 14.45
C ARG A 104 9.18 17.80 14.83
N ALA A 105 10.24 17.75 14.02
CA ALA A 105 11.41 18.57 14.23
C ALA A 105 11.21 19.99 13.69
N GLY A 106 11.96 20.95 14.24
CA GLY A 106 12.01 22.33 13.74
C GLY A 106 10.70 23.15 13.88
N ARG A 107 9.81 22.80 14.81
CA ARG A 107 8.55 23.54 15.03
C ARG A 107 8.74 24.98 15.51
N ASP A 108 9.90 25.31 16.07
CA ASP A 108 10.36 26.67 16.36
C ASP A 108 10.95 27.40 15.14
N ARG A 109 10.82 26.85 13.93
CA ARG A 109 11.35 27.36 12.66
C ARG A 109 12.88 27.45 12.62
N ARG A 110 13.59 26.87 13.58
CA ARG A 110 15.05 26.73 13.52
C ARG A 110 15.43 25.49 12.74
N THR A 111 16.63 25.51 12.17
CA THR A 111 17.16 24.38 11.41
C THR A 111 17.08 23.08 12.21
N ALA A 112 16.57 22.04 11.55
CA ALA A 112 16.50 20.70 12.08
C ALA A 112 16.83 19.69 10.98
N TYR A 113 17.29 18.51 11.40
CA TYR A 113 17.75 17.45 10.50
C TYR A 113 16.85 16.23 10.60
N CYS A 114 16.45 15.67 9.47
CA CYS A 114 15.67 14.44 9.41
C CYS A 114 16.48 13.42 8.63
N CYS A 115 16.80 12.30 9.28
CA CYS A 115 17.64 11.25 8.74
C CYS A 115 16.85 9.94 8.63
N LEU A 116 17.15 9.17 7.59
CA LEU A 116 16.68 7.82 7.34
C LEU A 116 17.90 6.91 7.32
N ILE A 117 17.87 5.84 8.12
CA ILE A 117 18.86 4.77 8.11
C ILE A 117 18.10 3.52 7.67
N VAL A 118 18.36 3.08 6.43
CA VAL A 118 17.63 1.98 5.79
C VAL A 118 18.62 0.92 5.33
N SER A 119 18.36 -0.33 5.69
CA SER A 119 18.98 -1.54 5.15
C SER A 119 18.05 -2.14 4.08
N ALA A 120 18.61 -2.35 2.89
CA ALA A 120 17.97 -2.99 1.74
C ALA A 120 18.96 -3.96 1.10
N ASP A 121 19.50 -4.87 1.93
CA ASP A 121 20.69 -5.66 1.61
C ASP A 121 20.42 -6.77 0.57
N ASP A 122 19.15 -7.16 0.36
CA ASP A 122 18.74 -8.13 -0.66
C ASP A 122 17.72 -7.51 -1.64
N SER A 123 18.24 -6.91 -2.72
CA SER A 123 17.42 -6.26 -3.74
C SER A 123 16.45 -7.21 -4.45
N LYS A 124 16.83 -8.48 -4.66
CA LYS A 124 15.96 -9.48 -5.32
C LYS A 124 14.79 -9.87 -4.43
N ARG A 125 15.05 -10.06 -3.13
CA ARG A 125 13.98 -10.32 -2.16
C ARG A 125 13.07 -9.12 -2.03
N ALA A 126 13.62 -7.91 -1.97
CA ALA A 126 12.84 -6.67 -1.94
C ALA A 126 11.93 -6.54 -3.17
N GLU A 127 12.48 -6.71 -4.37
CA GLU A 127 11.74 -6.67 -5.64
C GLU A 127 10.60 -7.69 -5.61
N LYS A 128 10.89 -8.94 -5.23
CA LYS A 128 9.87 -9.99 -5.15
C LYS A 128 8.78 -9.68 -4.12
N LEU A 129 9.15 -9.19 -2.94
CA LEU A 129 8.21 -8.88 -1.85
C LEU A 129 7.31 -7.67 -2.17
N LEU A 130 7.83 -6.67 -2.87
CA LEU A 130 7.13 -5.43 -3.19
C LEU A 130 6.39 -5.48 -4.53
N ASN A 131 6.73 -6.43 -5.41
CA ASN A 131 6.09 -6.59 -6.72
C ASN A 131 4.57 -6.80 -6.58
N PRO A 132 3.71 -5.94 -7.18
CA PRO A 132 2.26 -6.04 -7.09
C PRO A 132 1.67 -7.41 -7.43
N ARG A 133 2.33 -8.18 -8.32
CA ARG A 133 1.92 -9.52 -8.76
C ARG A 133 2.22 -10.63 -7.76
N THR A 134 3.07 -10.38 -6.76
CA THR A 134 3.37 -11.37 -5.72
C THR A 134 2.19 -11.50 -4.78
N SER A 135 1.66 -12.73 -4.63
CA SER A 135 0.53 -13.00 -3.75
C SER A 135 0.92 -12.87 -2.27
N VAL A 136 -0.07 -12.60 -1.42
CA VAL A 136 0.16 -12.50 0.03
C VAL A 136 0.66 -13.83 0.61
N GLU A 137 0.22 -14.96 0.06
CA GLU A 137 0.68 -16.28 0.46
C GLU A 137 2.18 -16.45 0.17
N GLU A 138 2.63 -16.01 -1.01
CA GLU A 138 4.05 -16.05 -1.36
C GLU A 138 4.89 -15.11 -0.49
N ILE A 139 4.41 -13.88 -0.26
CA ILE A 139 5.02 -12.93 0.68
C ILE A 139 5.17 -13.58 2.07
N ASN A 140 4.11 -14.22 2.55
CA ASN A 140 4.09 -14.89 3.85
C ASN A 140 5.10 -16.05 3.91
N ARG A 141 5.22 -16.85 2.84
CA ARG A 141 6.24 -17.92 2.75
C ARG A 141 7.65 -17.37 2.82
N ILE A 142 7.95 -16.31 2.08
CA ILE A 142 9.29 -15.69 2.08
C ILE A 142 9.64 -15.18 3.48
N ILE A 143 8.72 -14.46 4.13
CA ILE A 143 8.92 -13.93 5.49
C ILE A 143 9.12 -15.05 6.50
N GLU A 144 8.38 -16.17 6.40
CA GLU A 144 8.54 -17.33 7.30
C GLU A 144 9.87 -18.05 7.12
N SER A 145 10.37 -18.10 5.89
CA SER A 145 11.65 -18.73 5.57
C SER A 145 12.87 -17.86 5.87
N THR A 146 12.68 -16.57 6.15
CA THR A 146 13.79 -15.62 6.39
C THR A 146 14.04 -15.45 7.89
N GLY A 147 15.27 -15.71 8.33
CA GLY A 147 15.67 -15.47 9.72
C GLY A 147 15.60 -13.98 10.08
N TRP A 148 15.23 -13.65 11.32
CA TRP A 148 15.10 -12.24 11.75
C TRP A 148 16.41 -11.42 11.64
N GLU A 149 17.55 -12.09 11.76
CA GLU A 149 18.87 -11.47 11.60
C GLU A 149 19.25 -11.27 10.13
N GLU A 150 18.74 -12.11 9.23
CA GLU A 150 18.95 -12.04 7.76
C GLU A 150 17.96 -11.11 7.07
N ALA A 151 16.84 -10.80 7.73
CA ALA A 151 15.84 -9.87 7.24
C ALA A 151 16.47 -8.47 7.08
N ASP A 152 16.20 -7.79 5.98
CA ASP A 152 16.45 -6.35 5.84
C ASP A 152 15.25 -5.56 6.39
N ASP A 153 15.28 -4.23 6.30
CA ASP A 153 14.19 -3.41 6.83
C ASP A 153 12.87 -3.63 6.08
N ILE A 154 12.93 -3.98 4.80
CA ILE A 154 11.76 -4.27 3.97
C ILE A 154 11.07 -5.53 4.48
N THR A 155 11.84 -6.59 4.69
CA THR A 155 11.36 -7.87 5.20
C THR A 155 10.81 -7.72 6.63
N ARG A 156 11.49 -6.95 7.49
CA ARG A 156 11.02 -6.64 8.85
C ARG A 156 9.75 -5.79 8.86
N MET A 157 9.61 -4.84 7.94
CA MET A 157 8.39 -4.07 7.79
C MET A 157 7.23 -4.93 7.29
N LEU A 158 7.48 -5.81 6.34
CA LEU A 158 6.47 -6.73 5.82
C LEU A 158 6.07 -7.83 6.81
N PHE A 159 6.85 -8.09 7.87
CA PHE A 159 6.37 -8.90 9.00
C PHE A 159 5.09 -8.31 9.63
N PHE A 160 5.00 -6.99 9.78
CA PHE A 160 3.76 -6.35 10.25
C PHE A 160 2.64 -6.47 9.23
N HIS A 161 2.98 -6.39 7.95
CA HIS A 161 2.05 -6.55 6.84
C HIS A 161 1.45 -7.97 6.80
N LYS A 162 2.27 -9.01 6.88
CA LYS A 162 1.84 -10.42 7.07
C LYS A 162 0.89 -10.58 8.25
N ASN A 163 1.22 -9.97 9.38
CA ASN A 163 0.36 -10.05 10.56
C ASN A 163 -0.97 -9.32 10.36
N ALA A 164 -1.00 -8.28 9.51
CA ALA A 164 -2.20 -7.54 9.14
C ALA A 164 -3.05 -8.28 8.09
N PHE A 165 -2.43 -8.97 7.15
CA PHE A 165 -3.05 -9.64 6.00
C PHE A 165 -2.60 -11.12 5.95
N ARG A 166 -3.44 -12.02 6.48
CA ARG A 166 -3.11 -13.44 6.62
C ARG A 166 -3.43 -14.30 5.38
N GLY A 167 -4.16 -13.74 4.42
CA GLY A 167 -4.80 -14.43 3.31
C GLY A 167 -6.33 -14.40 3.46
N ILE A 168 -7.03 -14.31 2.33
CA ILE A 168 -8.50 -14.22 2.27
C ILE A 168 -9.15 -15.43 2.94
N ASP A 169 -8.69 -16.64 2.62
CA ASP A 169 -9.28 -17.88 3.14
C ASP A 169 -9.13 -17.98 4.67
N ARG A 170 -7.95 -17.62 5.20
CA ARG A 170 -7.70 -17.65 6.66
C ARG A 170 -8.53 -16.61 7.42
N GLU A 171 -8.69 -15.40 6.87
CA GLU A 171 -9.54 -14.39 7.50
C GLU A 171 -11.02 -14.77 7.41
N ARG A 172 -11.44 -15.47 6.36
CA ARG A 172 -12.78 -16.02 6.26
C ARG A 172 -13.04 -17.08 7.33
N GLU A 173 -12.12 -18.02 7.53
CA GLU A 173 -12.19 -19.03 8.61
C GLU A 173 -12.29 -18.37 10.00
N ASP A 174 -11.52 -17.30 10.25
CA ASP A 174 -11.59 -16.54 11.50
C ASP A 174 -13.00 -15.92 11.71
N ILE A 175 -13.63 -15.42 10.65
CA ILE A 175 -15.00 -14.85 10.69
C ILE A 175 -16.05 -15.95 10.89
N GLU A 176 -15.92 -17.09 10.21
CA GLU A 176 -16.82 -18.23 10.37
C GLU A 176 -16.76 -18.77 11.82
N THR A 177 -15.56 -18.88 12.39
CA THR A 177 -15.36 -19.24 13.80
C THR A 177 -16.02 -18.25 14.75
N LEU A 178 -15.87 -16.94 14.47
CA LEU A 178 -16.52 -15.89 15.24
C LEU A 178 -18.05 -15.98 15.19
N LEU A 179 -18.63 -16.20 14.01
CA LEU A 179 -20.07 -16.36 13.85
C LEU A 179 -20.60 -17.56 14.64
N GLN A 180 -19.84 -18.65 14.75
CA GLN A 180 -20.19 -19.79 15.60
C GLN A 180 -20.24 -19.41 17.08
N TYR A 181 -19.31 -18.58 17.56
CA TYR A 181 -19.35 -18.09 18.95
C TYR A 181 -20.51 -17.13 19.21
N ILE A 182 -20.86 -16.28 18.25
CA ILE A 182 -21.94 -15.30 18.37
C ILE A 182 -23.33 -15.97 18.32
N GLY A 183 -23.47 -17.02 17.51
CA GLY A 183 -24.75 -17.66 17.22
C GLY A 183 -25.63 -16.79 16.31
N ASP A 184 -26.94 -16.78 16.56
CA ASP A 184 -27.89 -16.05 15.73
C ASP A 184 -27.65 -14.52 15.72
N ILE A 185 -27.28 -13.99 14.55
CA ILE A 185 -27.00 -12.57 14.29
C ILE A 185 -28.19 -11.78 13.75
N THR A 186 -29.31 -12.46 13.45
CA THR A 186 -30.51 -11.82 12.88
C THR A 186 -31.33 -11.05 13.91
N VAL A 187 -30.98 -11.19 15.19
CA VAL A 187 -31.66 -10.53 16.30
C VAL A 187 -30.73 -9.53 16.96
N LYS A 188 -31.23 -8.30 17.13
CA LYS A 188 -30.53 -7.25 17.88
C LYS A 188 -30.32 -7.67 19.34
N ARG A 189 -29.06 -7.87 19.74
CA ARG A 189 -28.69 -8.25 21.11
C ARG A 189 -27.22 -7.95 21.40
N LYS A 190 -26.86 -7.99 22.68
CA LYS A 190 -25.45 -8.08 23.09
C LYS A 190 -25.03 -9.54 23.15
N SER A 191 -23.81 -9.81 22.70
CA SER A 191 -23.16 -11.12 22.85
C SER A 191 -21.82 -10.93 23.54
N THR A 192 -21.47 -11.85 24.43
CA THR A 192 -20.17 -11.88 25.10
C THR A 192 -19.41 -13.11 24.64
N ILE A 193 -18.19 -12.89 24.14
CA ILE A 193 -17.35 -13.94 23.56
C ILE A 193 -16.05 -13.98 24.36
N THR A 194 -15.76 -15.12 24.97
CA THR A 194 -14.49 -15.37 25.64
C THR A 194 -13.57 -16.13 24.70
N VAL A 195 -12.34 -15.65 24.50
CA VAL A 195 -11.39 -16.26 23.55
C VAL A 195 -10.04 -16.50 24.20
N SER A 196 -9.24 -17.39 23.61
CA SER A 196 -7.85 -17.57 24.05
C SER A 196 -6.99 -16.35 23.72
N LYS A 197 -5.85 -16.24 24.40
CA LYS A 197 -4.86 -15.17 24.15
C LYS A 197 -4.32 -15.22 22.72
N GLU A 198 -4.17 -16.42 22.16
CA GLU A 198 -3.68 -16.65 20.79
C GLU A 198 -4.72 -16.27 19.71
N GLU A 199 -6.01 -16.31 20.04
CA GLU A 199 -7.10 -16.00 19.10
C GLU A 199 -7.49 -14.53 19.08
N ARG A 200 -7.21 -13.82 20.17
CA ARG A 200 -7.66 -12.44 20.39
C ARG A 200 -7.49 -11.51 19.19
N ASN A 201 -6.28 -11.40 18.63
CA ASN A 201 -6.03 -10.49 17.50
C ASN A 201 -6.78 -10.90 16.21
N ARG A 202 -7.04 -12.20 16.04
CA ARG A 202 -7.76 -12.76 14.89
C ARG A 202 -9.25 -12.45 15.02
N ILE A 203 -9.81 -12.69 16.20
CA ILE A 203 -11.20 -12.41 16.52
C ILE A 203 -11.50 -10.91 16.50
N GLU A 204 -10.62 -10.06 17.02
CA GLU A 204 -10.79 -8.60 16.95
C GLU A 204 -10.86 -8.12 15.49
N LYS A 205 -10.05 -8.67 14.59
CA LYS A 205 -10.14 -8.36 13.16
C LYS A 205 -11.42 -8.86 12.53
N ALA A 206 -11.83 -10.09 12.84
CA ALA A 206 -13.08 -10.66 12.33
C ALA A 206 -14.28 -9.82 12.78
N LEU A 207 -14.29 -9.35 14.04
CA LEU A 207 -15.28 -8.40 14.56
C LEU A 207 -15.26 -7.10 13.77
N HIS A 208 -14.07 -6.52 13.55
CA HIS A 208 -13.95 -5.34 12.71
C HIS A 208 -14.47 -5.59 11.29
N ARG A 209 -14.31 -6.78 10.69
CA ARG A 209 -14.93 -7.07 9.36
C ARG A 209 -16.45 -7.04 9.42
N LEU A 210 -17.06 -7.65 10.44
CA LEU A 210 -18.51 -7.62 10.66
C LEU A 210 -19.03 -6.20 10.94
N LEU A 211 -18.22 -5.34 11.57
CA LEU A 211 -18.53 -3.92 11.79
C LEU A 211 -18.66 -3.17 10.46
N LEU A 212 -17.73 -3.42 9.52
CA LEU A 212 -17.70 -2.74 8.22
C LEU A 212 -18.94 -3.03 7.35
N ILE A 213 -19.57 -4.19 7.54
CA ILE A 213 -20.77 -4.61 6.81
C ILE A 213 -22.04 -4.49 7.66
N GLY A 214 -21.98 -3.82 8.82
CA GLY A 214 -23.15 -3.48 9.62
C GLY A 214 -23.78 -4.65 10.39
N VAL A 215 -23.15 -5.83 10.45
CA VAL A 215 -23.64 -6.96 11.26
C VAL A 215 -23.49 -6.66 12.76
N ILE A 216 -22.45 -5.90 13.12
CA ILE A 216 -22.27 -5.34 14.46
C ILE A 216 -22.20 -3.82 14.37
N SER A 217 -22.66 -3.12 15.40
CA SER A 217 -22.54 -1.65 15.50
C SER A 217 -21.36 -1.20 16.33
N ASP A 218 -20.95 -2.00 17.31
CA ASP A 218 -19.83 -1.70 18.19
C ASP A 218 -19.32 -2.97 18.90
N TYR A 219 -18.11 -2.91 19.43
CA TYR A 219 -17.58 -3.91 20.36
C TYR A 219 -16.62 -3.30 21.39
N THR A 220 -16.60 -3.88 22.58
CA THR A 220 -15.66 -3.53 23.66
C THR A 220 -14.82 -4.73 24.07
N ILE A 221 -13.61 -4.47 24.59
CA ILE A 221 -12.65 -5.51 24.94
C ILE A 221 -12.33 -5.42 26.44
N ASP A 222 -12.55 -6.52 27.18
CA ASP A 222 -11.99 -6.71 28.52
C ASP A 222 -10.65 -7.48 28.39
N TYR A 223 -9.56 -6.74 28.59
CA TYR A 223 -8.20 -7.25 28.44
C TYR A 223 -7.84 -8.28 29.52
N SER A 224 -8.45 -8.21 30.69
CA SER A 224 -8.17 -9.08 31.83
C SER A 224 -8.86 -10.42 31.69
N LYS A 225 -10.07 -10.42 31.12
CA LYS A 225 -10.89 -11.62 30.93
C LYS A 225 -10.78 -12.24 29.54
N TYR A 226 -10.12 -11.57 28.60
CA TYR A 226 -10.10 -11.96 27.20
C TYR A 226 -11.52 -12.08 26.61
N GLU A 227 -12.38 -11.14 27.00
CA GLU A 227 -13.79 -11.09 26.60
C GLU A 227 -14.04 -9.94 25.63
N PHE A 228 -14.83 -10.22 24.60
CA PHE A 228 -15.40 -9.22 23.71
C PHE A 228 -16.89 -9.10 24.00
N VAL A 229 -17.36 -7.88 24.28
CA VAL A 229 -18.80 -7.60 24.36
C VAL A 229 -19.20 -6.88 23.08
N THR A 230 -20.01 -7.54 22.25
CA THR A 230 -20.35 -7.12 20.89
C THR A 230 -21.83 -6.74 20.79
N GLU A 231 -22.15 -5.64 20.12
CA GLU A 231 -23.52 -5.20 19.88
C GLU A 231 -23.98 -5.60 18.47
N LEU A 232 -24.83 -6.63 18.38
CA LEU A 232 -25.40 -7.09 17.12
C LEU A 232 -26.55 -6.18 16.71
N THR A 233 -26.61 -5.83 15.43
CA THR A 233 -27.62 -4.93 14.88
C THR A 233 -28.95 -5.62 14.59
N GLY A 234 -28.92 -6.91 14.25
CA GLY A 234 -30.05 -7.61 13.63
C GLY A 234 -30.26 -7.21 12.17
N ALA A 235 -29.19 -6.74 11.50
CA ALA A 235 -29.23 -6.23 10.13
C ALA A 235 -29.84 -7.24 9.15
N ASP A 236 -30.71 -6.76 8.29
CA ASP A 236 -31.17 -7.50 7.12
C ASP A 236 -30.18 -7.38 5.95
N LYS A 237 -30.55 -7.89 4.77
CA LYS A 237 -29.64 -7.89 3.62
C LYS A 237 -29.43 -6.49 3.06
N GLU A 238 -30.46 -5.67 3.07
CA GLU A 238 -30.44 -4.28 2.61
C GLU A 238 -29.53 -3.43 3.49
N ASP A 239 -29.65 -3.57 4.82
CA ASP A 239 -28.76 -2.94 5.79
C ASP A 239 -27.29 -3.31 5.52
N ILE A 240 -27.00 -4.58 5.27
CA ILE A 240 -25.64 -5.08 4.96
C ILE A 240 -25.11 -4.46 3.66
N ILE A 241 -25.95 -4.39 2.61
CA ILE A 241 -25.58 -3.78 1.32
C ILE A 241 -25.27 -2.30 1.50
N GLU A 242 -26.08 -1.58 2.28
CA GLU A 242 -25.87 -0.16 2.53
C GLU A 242 -24.59 0.07 3.34
N ALA A 243 -24.39 -0.66 4.43
CA ALA A 243 -23.19 -0.56 5.26
C ALA A 243 -21.91 -0.86 4.45
N TYR A 244 -21.92 -1.94 3.67
CA TYR A 244 -20.83 -2.26 2.75
C TYR A 244 -20.60 -1.14 1.73
N GLY A 245 -21.65 -0.64 1.07
CA GLY A 245 -21.56 0.46 0.11
C GLY A 245 -21.01 1.75 0.72
N ASN A 246 -21.37 2.06 1.97
CA ASN A 246 -20.86 3.22 2.69
C ASN A 246 -19.37 3.05 3.07
N TYR A 247 -18.97 1.84 3.46
CA TYR A 247 -17.56 1.51 3.66
C TYR A 247 -16.76 1.71 2.37
N ILE A 248 -17.20 1.15 1.23
CA ILE A 248 -16.52 1.33 -0.05
C ILE A 248 -16.44 2.81 -0.42
N ALA A 249 -17.51 3.58 -0.24
CA ALA A 249 -17.54 4.99 -0.56
C ALA A 249 -16.52 5.83 0.23
N GLY A 250 -16.25 5.44 1.47
CA GLY A 250 -15.24 6.07 2.31
C GLY A 250 -13.80 5.86 1.84
N TYR A 251 -13.55 4.84 1.01
CA TYR A 251 -12.23 4.57 0.41
C TYR A 251 -12.18 4.98 -1.06
N LEU A 252 -13.11 4.49 -1.87
CA LEU A 252 -13.18 4.69 -3.32
C LEU A 252 -14.64 4.96 -3.74
N SER A 253 -15.05 6.22 -3.66
CA SER A 253 -16.42 6.67 -3.99
C SER A 253 -16.88 6.21 -5.39
N SER A 254 -16.00 6.27 -6.40
CA SER A 254 -16.29 5.88 -7.77
C SER A 254 -16.54 4.37 -7.95
N ARG A 255 -16.03 3.51 -7.06
CA ARG A 255 -16.25 2.05 -7.12
C ARG A 255 -17.51 1.58 -6.39
N ARG A 256 -18.15 2.44 -5.60
CA ARG A 256 -19.30 2.06 -4.77
C ARG A 256 -20.37 1.31 -5.57
N LYS A 257 -20.76 1.85 -6.72
CA LYS A 257 -21.83 1.28 -7.55
C LYS A 257 -21.48 -0.13 -8.02
N THR A 258 -20.32 -0.30 -8.67
CA THR A 258 -19.85 -1.58 -9.19
C THR A 258 -19.69 -2.63 -8.09
N GLU A 259 -19.13 -2.27 -6.93
CA GLU A 259 -18.99 -3.21 -5.80
C GLU A 259 -20.35 -3.59 -5.19
N VAL A 260 -21.27 -2.64 -5.03
CA VAL A 260 -22.64 -2.91 -4.54
C VAL A 260 -23.41 -3.80 -5.52
N ASP A 261 -23.24 -3.60 -6.83
CA ASP A 261 -23.90 -4.43 -7.85
C ASP A 261 -23.42 -5.89 -7.80
N LYS A 262 -22.13 -6.13 -7.48
CA LYS A 262 -21.62 -7.50 -7.22
C LYS A 262 -22.38 -8.14 -6.07
N VAL A 263 -22.53 -7.45 -4.94
CA VAL A 263 -23.24 -7.97 -3.76
C VAL A 263 -24.71 -8.22 -4.07
N LYS A 264 -25.38 -7.29 -4.77
CA LYS A 264 -26.79 -7.44 -5.16
C LYS A 264 -27.06 -8.66 -6.05
N SER A 265 -26.08 -9.12 -6.83
CA SER A 265 -26.23 -10.34 -7.64
C SER A 265 -26.50 -11.60 -6.80
N TYR A 266 -26.13 -11.58 -5.51
CA TYR A 266 -26.35 -12.67 -4.56
C TYR A 266 -27.58 -12.49 -3.67
N PHE A 267 -28.37 -11.43 -3.87
CA PHE A 267 -29.47 -11.05 -2.98
C PHE A 267 -30.51 -12.17 -2.75
N ASN A 268 -30.73 -13.03 -3.75
CA ASN A 268 -31.70 -14.12 -3.69
C ASN A 268 -31.25 -15.33 -2.85
N LEU A 269 -29.97 -15.40 -2.44
CA LEU A 269 -29.49 -16.48 -1.58
C LEU A 269 -30.12 -16.42 -0.18
N PRO A 270 -30.21 -17.55 0.57
CA PRO A 270 -30.52 -17.53 1.99
C PRO A 270 -29.60 -16.58 2.77
N PHE A 271 -30.07 -16.01 3.89
CA PHE A 271 -29.34 -14.94 4.61
C PHE A 271 -27.87 -15.27 4.91
N TYR A 272 -27.59 -16.45 5.47
CA TYR A 272 -26.22 -16.86 5.80
C TYR A 272 -25.34 -17.13 4.57
N GLU A 273 -25.91 -17.64 3.48
CA GLU A 273 -25.19 -17.81 2.21
C GLU A 273 -24.87 -16.46 1.57
N PHE A 274 -25.84 -15.54 1.58
CA PHE A 274 -25.65 -14.15 1.15
C PHE A 274 -24.53 -13.47 1.95
N LEU A 275 -24.57 -13.57 3.28
CA LEU A 275 -23.57 -12.98 4.17
C LEU A 275 -22.16 -13.51 3.86
N ASN A 276 -22.02 -14.82 3.63
CA ASN A 276 -20.74 -15.42 3.26
C ASN A 276 -20.17 -14.84 1.95
N GLU A 277 -21.02 -14.63 0.94
CA GLU A 277 -20.58 -13.98 -0.30
C GLU A 277 -20.23 -12.50 -0.08
N VAL A 278 -20.96 -11.76 0.76
CA VAL A 278 -20.60 -10.37 1.11
C VAL A 278 -19.24 -10.31 1.83
N ILE A 279 -19.00 -11.20 2.80
CA ILE A 279 -17.72 -11.30 3.51
C ILE A 279 -16.59 -11.57 2.52
N LYS A 280 -16.79 -12.50 1.58
CA LYS A 280 -15.81 -12.81 0.54
C LYS A 280 -15.52 -11.60 -0.34
N ILE A 281 -16.56 -10.89 -0.81
CA ILE A 281 -16.41 -9.68 -1.64
C ILE A 281 -15.68 -8.57 -0.85
N LEU A 282 -16.01 -8.37 0.43
CA LEU A 282 -15.32 -7.42 1.30
C LEU A 282 -13.84 -7.77 1.44
N LEU A 283 -13.51 -9.03 1.70
CA LEU A 283 -12.12 -9.47 1.85
C LEU A 283 -11.34 -9.31 0.54
N ILE A 284 -11.93 -9.65 -0.61
CA ILE A 284 -11.32 -9.40 -1.92
C ILE A 284 -11.01 -7.91 -2.08
N PHE A 285 -11.97 -7.02 -1.80
CA PHE A 285 -11.75 -5.57 -1.87
C PHE A 285 -10.60 -5.11 -0.96
N ILE A 286 -10.57 -5.57 0.30
CA ILE A 286 -9.52 -5.20 1.25
C ILE A 286 -8.13 -5.62 0.74
N TYR A 287 -8.01 -6.81 0.13
CA TYR A 287 -6.75 -7.30 -0.40
C TYR A 287 -6.37 -6.61 -1.71
N ASP A 288 -7.32 -6.37 -2.61
CA ASP A 288 -7.01 -5.73 -3.90
C ASP A 288 -6.75 -4.23 -3.79
N VAL A 289 -7.29 -3.56 -2.77
CA VAL A 289 -7.16 -2.11 -2.59
C VAL A 289 -6.25 -1.76 -1.42
N ILE A 290 -6.57 -2.22 -0.21
CA ILE A 290 -5.92 -1.73 1.00
C ILE A 290 -4.56 -2.38 1.22
N GLU A 291 -4.46 -3.70 1.03
CA GLU A 291 -3.18 -4.43 1.10
C GLU A 291 -2.23 -3.92 0.02
N ARG A 292 -2.67 -3.90 -1.24
CA ARG A 292 -1.85 -3.45 -2.37
C ARG A 292 -1.43 -1.99 -2.23
N GLY A 293 -2.34 -1.12 -1.79
CA GLY A 293 -2.04 0.29 -1.52
C GLY A 293 -0.93 0.47 -0.50
N ARG A 294 -0.99 -0.26 0.63
CA ARG A 294 0.06 -0.23 1.67
C ARG A 294 1.40 -0.74 1.17
N ARG A 295 1.40 -1.81 0.36
CA ARG A 295 2.62 -2.40 -0.18
C ARG A 295 3.26 -1.48 -1.22
N ARG A 296 2.45 -0.82 -2.06
CA ARG A 296 2.91 0.23 -2.98
C ARG A 296 3.50 1.42 -2.23
N ALA A 297 2.85 1.89 -1.17
CA ALA A 297 3.35 2.99 -0.34
C ALA A 297 4.74 2.67 0.26
N LEU A 298 4.93 1.43 0.72
CA LEU A 298 6.22 0.95 1.22
C LEU A 298 7.27 0.90 0.09
N SER A 299 6.89 0.43 -1.09
CA SER A 299 7.77 0.39 -2.27
C SER A 299 8.22 1.79 -2.69
N GLU A 300 7.31 2.76 -2.75
CA GLU A 300 7.63 4.14 -3.15
C GLU A 300 8.47 4.86 -2.10
N MET A 301 8.27 4.53 -0.81
CA MET A 301 9.16 4.98 0.26
C MET A 301 10.57 4.39 0.12
N LEU A 302 10.70 3.11 -0.26
CA LEU A 302 12.01 2.51 -0.53
C LEU A 302 12.70 3.19 -1.72
N LEU A 303 12.00 3.38 -2.84
CA LEU A 303 12.55 4.07 -4.02
C LEU A 303 12.99 5.50 -3.69
N ALA A 304 12.21 6.21 -2.86
CA ALA A 304 12.59 7.54 -2.38
C ALA A 304 13.90 7.55 -1.57
N CYS A 305 14.24 6.45 -0.91
CA CYS A 305 15.48 6.28 -0.15
C CYS A 305 16.65 5.80 -1.01
N THR A 306 16.42 5.00 -2.06
CA THR A 306 17.49 4.27 -2.77
C THR A 306 17.87 4.89 -4.12
N GLU A 307 16.97 5.60 -4.79
CA GLU A 307 17.24 6.16 -6.13
C GLU A 307 18.15 7.39 -6.06
N THR A 308 18.10 8.17 -4.96
CA THR A 308 18.96 9.35 -4.78
C THR A 308 19.36 9.56 -3.33
N ASN A 309 20.65 9.81 -3.08
CA ASN A 309 21.20 9.93 -1.72
C ASN A 309 21.51 11.37 -1.29
N THR A 310 21.00 12.37 -2.02
CA THR A 310 21.18 13.78 -1.63
C THR A 310 19.96 14.29 -0.88
N ASP A 311 20.21 15.12 0.15
CA ASP A 311 19.18 15.78 0.95
C ASP A 311 18.21 16.60 0.09
N VAL A 312 18.72 17.30 -0.93
CA VAL A 312 17.94 18.09 -1.89
C VAL A 312 16.97 17.20 -2.68
N SER A 313 17.44 16.06 -3.17
CA SER A 313 16.62 15.17 -4.00
C SER A 313 15.50 14.52 -3.20
N ILE A 314 15.83 13.97 -2.03
CA ILE A 314 14.84 13.37 -1.12
C ILE A 314 13.80 14.42 -0.74
N ARG A 315 14.22 15.62 -0.31
CA ARG A 315 13.29 16.70 0.04
C ARG A 315 12.37 17.04 -1.13
N LYS A 316 12.90 17.20 -2.34
CA LYS A 316 12.10 17.52 -3.51
C LYS A 316 11.07 16.43 -3.82
N ARG A 317 11.45 15.16 -3.71
CA ARG A 317 10.52 14.03 -3.92
C ARG A 317 9.37 14.03 -2.90
N MET A 318 9.68 14.33 -1.64
CA MET A 318 8.67 14.45 -0.58
C MET A 318 7.71 15.62 -0.83
N LEU A 319 8.23 16.79 -1.26
CA LEU A 319 7.39 17.95 -1.58
C LEU A 319 6.49 17.69 -2.78
N ASN A 320 7.03 17.13 -3.87
CA ASN A 320 6.26 16.77 -5.05
C ASN A 320 5.12 15.78 -4.76
N TYR A 321 5.29 14.90 -3.77
CA TYR A 321 4.25 13.97 -3.32
C TYR A 321 3.08 14.68 -2.61
N LEU A 322 3.36 15.77 -1.89
CA LEU A 322 2.39 16.47 -1.05
C LEU A 322 1.70 17.64 -1.77
N GLU A 323 2.42 18.30 -2.68
CA GLU A 323 1.97 19.53 -3.32
C GLU A 323 0.89 19.28 -4.37
N ALA A 324 -0.10 20.17 -4.41
CA ALA A 324 -1.03 20.29 -5.53
C ALA A 324 -0.34 21.03 -6.69
N THR A 325 -0.67 20.65 -7.92
CA THR A 325 -0.05 21.17 -9.14
C THR A 325 -1.12 21.40 -10.20
N VAL A 326 -0.70 21.85 -11.38
CA VAL A 326 -1.58 22.01 -12.55
C VAL A 326 -2.27 20.72 -12.97
N CYS A 327 -1.74 19.55 -12.59
CA CYS A 327 -2.33 18.25 -12.92
C CYS A 327 -3.40 17.79 -11.92
N SER A 328 -3.52 18.45 -10.76
CA SER A 328 -4.39 17.96 -9.67
C SER A 328 -5.86 17.87 -10.07
N GLU A 329 -6.38 18.89 -10.76
CA GLU A 329 -7.77 18.90 -11.25
C GLU A 329 -8.02 17.74 -12.24
N GLY A 330 -7.14 17.56 -13.23
CA GLY A 330 -7.25 16.45 -14.17
C GLY A 330 -7.12 15.06 -13.53
N LEU A 331 -6.31 14.91 -12.48
CA LEU A 331 -6.24 13.67 -11.71
C LEU A 331 -7.54 13.40 -10.93
N GLU A 332 -8.17 14.43 -10.36
CA GLU A 332 -9.48 14.28 -9.71
C GLU A 332 -10.59 13.93 -10.71
N GLU A 333 -10.57 14.52 -11.91
CA GLU A 333 -11.48 14.16 -13.00
C GLU A 333 -11.31 12.70 -13.43
N ILE A 334 -10.08 12.20 -13.54
CA ILE A 334 -9.80 10.78 -13.81
C ILE A 334 -10.49 9.89 -12.76
N LEU A 335 -10.34 10.22 -11.48
CA LEU A 335 -10.85 9.41 -10.37
C LEU A 335 -12.38 9.42 -10.24
N ASN A 336 -13.02 10.55 -10.59
CA ASN A 336 -14.46 10.73 -10.50
C ASN A 336 -15.20 10.20 -11.74
N SER A 337 -14.50 9.99 -12.85
CA SER A 337 -15.07 9.44 -14.08
C SER A 337 -15.19 7.91 -14.05
N GLU A 338 -16.26 7.35 -14.63
CA GLU A 338 -16.29 5.92 -14.93
C GLU A 338 -15.21 5.61 -15.98
N VAL A 339 -14.34 4.63 -15.69
CA VAL A 339 -13.22 4.26 -16.56
C VAL A 339 -13.73 3.51 -17.80
N THR A 340 -14.22 4.27 -18.76
CA THR A 340 -14.77 3.78 -20.04
C THR A 340 -13.84 4.06 -21.21
N ASN A 341 -13.04 5.13 -21.10
CA ASN A 341 -11.98 5.51 -22.02
C ASN A 341 -10.84 6.17 -21.23
N PHE A 342 -9.77 6.58 -21.93
CA PHE A 342 -8.58 7.13 -21.31
C PHE A 342 -8.27 8.59 -21.72
N SER A 343 -9.24 9.32 -22.26
CA SER A 343 -9.05 10.71 -22.73
C SER A 343 -8.46 11.61 -21.64
N ASN A 344 -9.10 11.69 -20.47
CA ASN A 344 -8.59 12.47 -19.33
C ASN A 344 -7.16 12.08 -18.92
N THR A 345 -6.82 10.79 -18.98
CA THR A 345 -5.45 10.32 -18.72
C THR A 345 -4.47 10.84 -19.76
N MET A 346 -4.86 10.78 -21.04
CA MET A 346 -4.04 11.29 -22.14
C MET A 346 -3.85 12.80 -22.02
N ASP A 347 -4.90 13.55 -21.68
CA ASP A 347 -4.87 15.00 -21.54
C ASP A 347 -3.98 15.46 -20.38
N VAL A 348 -4.03 14.77 -19.24
CA VAL A 348 -3.15 15.04 -18.09
C VAL A 348 -1.68 14.87 -18.46
N PHE A 349 -1.31 13.83 -19.22
CA PHE A 349 0.08 13.67 -19.63
C PHE A 349 0.47 14.63 -20.77
N ALA A 350 -0.50 14.97 -21.63
CA ALA A 350 -0.28 15.82 -22.79
C ALA A 350 0.13 17.25 -22.42
N VAL A 351 -0.03 17.71 -21.17
CA VAL A 351 0.45 19.03 -20.73
C VAL A 351 1.88 19.03 -20.18
N ILE A 352 2.50 17.86 -19.97
CA ILE A 352 3.85 17.76 -19.41
C ILE A 352 4.88 18.18 -20.46
N ARG A 353 5.73 19.15 -20.12
CA ARG A 353 6.75 19.75 -21.01
C ARG A 353 8.16 19.72 -20.44
N SER A 354 8.32 19.54 -19.13
CA SER A 354 9.62 19.54 -18.47
C SER A 354 9.82 18.38 -17.48
N PRO A 355 11.07 18.03 -17.15
CA PRO A 355 11.35 17.04 -16.12
C PRO A 355 10.85 17.41 -14.71
N ASN A 356 10.64 18.70 -14.43
CA ASN A 356 10.09 19.15 -13.15
C ASN A 356 8.59 18.86 -13.07
N GLU A 357 7.84 19.21 -14.12
CA GLU A 357 6.40 18.89 -14.22
C GLU A 357 6.17 17.38 -14.20
N ALA A 358 7.03 16.61 -14.88
CA ALA A 358 6.99 15.14 -14.79
C ALA A 358 7.22 14.64 -13.36
N ALA A 359 8.15 15.24 -12.61
CA ALA A 359 8.42 14.86 -11.23
C ALA A 359 7.28 15.24 -10.28
N GLU A 360 6.58 16.34 -10.55
CA GLU A 360 5.38 16.78 -9.84
C GLU A 360 4.21 15.82 -10.09
N LEU A 361 3.95 15.49 -11.36
CA LEU A 361 2.95 14.49 -11.73
C LEU A 361 3.26 13.13 -11.10
N ARG A 362 4.53 12.70 -11.15
CA ARG A 362 4.99 11.45 -10.50
C ARG A 362 4.61 11.43 -9.02
N GLY A 363 4.90 12.51 -8.29
CA GLY A 363 4.59 12.62 -6.86
C GLY A 363 3.10 12.47 -6.55
N GLN A 364 2.24 13.19 -7.28
CA GLN A 364 0.79 13.10 -7.07
C GLN A 364 0.21 11.75 -7.47
N VAL A 365 0.65 11.20 -8.60
CA VAL A 365 0.19 9.89 -9.06
C VAL A 365 0.59 8.80 -8.06
N ILE A 366 1.79 8.86 -7.48
CA ILE A 366 2.21 7.96 -6.40
C ILE A 366 1.20 8.03 -5.25
N ARG A 367 0.88 9.24 -4.76
CA ARG A 367 -0.08 9.45 -3.67
C ARG A 367 -1.45 8.86 -4.00
N TYR A 368 -1.99 9.10 -5.19
CA TYR A 368 -3.29 8.55 -5.57
C TYR A 368 -3.24 7.02 -5.72
N LEU A 369 -2.16 6.45 -6.25
CA LEU A 369 -2.01 5.00 -6.37
C LEU A 369 -1.88 4.29 -5.01
N GLU A 370 -1.56 4.98 -3.91
CA GLU A 370 -1.66 4.37 -2.56
C GLU A 370 -3.12 4.07 -2.17
N SER A 371 -4.08 4.81 -2.74
CA SER A 371 -5.53 4.60 -2.53
C SER A 371 -6.19 3.83 -3.69
N TYR A 372 -5.70 4.02 -4.91
CA TYR A 372 -6.22 3.43 -6.14
C TYR A 372 -5.14 2.57 -6.84
N PRO A 373 -4.63 1.49 -6.19
CA PRO A 373 -3.39 0.81 -6.58
C PRO A 373 -3.42 0.12 -7.95
N ASP A 374 -4.61 -0.11 -8.48
CA ASP A 374 -4.89 -0.78 -9.72
C ASP A 374 -5.54 0.16 -10.76
N HIS A 375 -5.64 1.48 -10.53
CA HIS A 375 -6.28 2.35 -11.50
C HIS A 375 -5.45 2.45 -12.79
N PRO A 376 -5.96 1.99 -13.96
CA PRO A 376 -5.15 1.88 -15.19
C PRO A 376 -4.60 3.23 -15.65
N GLY A 377 -5.42 4.28 -15.69
CA GLY A 377 -4.95 5.62 -16.06
C GLY A 377 -3.79 6.14 -15.20
N LEU A 378 -3.93 6.05 -13.87
CA LEU A 378 -2.87 6.44 -12.94
C LEU A 378 -1.60 5.58 -13.08
N LEU A 379 -1.73 4.28 -13.30
CA LEU A 379 -0.59 3.39 -13.54
C LEU A 379 0.17 3.78 -14.80
N MET A 380 -0.53 4.12 -15.87
CA MET A 380 0.09 4.64 -17.08
C MET A 380 0.79 5.98 -16.82
N LEU A 381 0.15 6.92 -16.12
CA LEU A 381 0.78 8.19 -15.74
C LEU A 381 2.01 7.98 -14.87
N ARG A 382 1.99 7.00 -13.97
CA ARG A 382 3.15 6.63 -13.14
C ARG A 382 4.31 6.13 -14.01
N SER A 383 4.00 5.31 -15.02
CA SER A 383 4.99 4.81 -15.97
C SER A 383 5.60 5.93 -16.80
N LEU A 384 4.76 6.76 -17.41
CA LEU A 384 5.22 7.82 -18.30
C LEU A 384 5.95 8.93 -17.54
N SER A 385 5.45 9.34 -16.36
CA SER A 385 6.14 10.35 -15.55
C SER A 385 7.53 9.87 -15.10
N GLU A 386 7.73 8.57 -14.82
CA GLU A 386 9.03 7.99 -14.48
C GLU A 386 10.07 8.13 -15.61
N LEU A 387 9.63 8.10 -16.87
CA LEU A 387 10.53 8.21 -18.03
C LEU A 387 10.87 9.66 -18.40
N TYR A 388 10.17 10.63 -17.82
CA TYR A 388 10.32 12.05 -18.16
C TYR A 388 11.00 12.86 -17.04
N VAL A 389 11.31 12.24 -15.90
CA VAL A 389 12.14 12.83 -14.84
C VAL A 389 13.64 12.74 -15.15
N LYS A 390 14.49 13.30 -14.28
CA LYS A 390 15.96 13.23 -14.42
C LYS A 390 16.53 11.92 -13.87
N ASP A 391 15.94 11.43 -12.80
CA ASP A 391 16.27 10.21 -12.08
C ASP A 391 15.40 9.05 -12.58
N ILE A 392 15.56 8.70 -13.86
CA ILE A 392 14.72 7.70 -14.54
C ILE A 392 14.95 6.30 -13.98
N ASN A 393 13.86 5.60 -13.64
CA ASN A 393 13.85 4.17 -13.39
C ASN A 393 13.02 3.41 -14.44
N SER A 394 13.69 2.84 -15.44
CA SER A 394 13.06 2.11 -16.55
C SER A 394 12.31 0.84 -16.10
N GLU A 395 12.74 0.19 -15.03
CA GLU A 395 12.09 -1.02 -14.51
C GLU A 395 10.75 -0.67 -13.86
N VAL A 396 10.72 0.37 -13.02
CA VAL A 396 9.48 0.90 -12.43
C VAL A 396 8.52 1.39 -13.52
N ALA A 397 9.06 2.03 -14.57
CA ALA A 397 8.27 2.45 -15.72
C ALA A 397 7.64 1.25 -16.44
N GLN A 398 8.42 0.21 -16.75
CA GLN A 398 7.93 -1.02 -17.38
C GLN A 398 6.82 -1.67 -16.55
N GLN A 399 7.09 -1.89 -15.26
CA GLN A 399 6.17 -2.60 -14.37
C GLN A 399 4.81 -1.88 -14.28
N ASN A 400 4.80 -0.55 -14.12
CA ASN A 400 3.56 0.22 -14.08
C ASN A 400 2.85 0.26 -15.45
N PHE A 401 3.60 0.26 -16.56
CA PHE A 401 3.02 0.18 -17.90
C PHE A 401 2.24 -1.11 -18.08
N ILE A 402 2.86 -2.26 -17.82
CA ILE A 402 2.21 -3.56 -18.01
C ILE A 402 1.05 -3.72 -17.03
N THR A 403 1.23 -3.32 -15.77
CA THR A 403 0.15 -3.35 -14.76
C THR A 403 -1.04 -2.47 -15.16
N SER A 404 -0.80 -1.35 -15.84
CA SER A 404 -1.87 -0.51 -16.38
C SER A 404 -2.74 -1.28 -17.39
N ILE A 405 -2.11 -1.99 -18.32
CA ILE A 405 -2.83 -2.72 -19.37
C ILE A 405 -3.55 -3.94 -18.78
N ASP A 406 -2.88 -4.67 -17.87
CA ASP A 406 -3.48 -5.79 -17.14
C ASP A 406 -4.72 -5.34 -16.37
N SER A 407 -4.62 -4.24 -15.63
CA SER A 407 -5.75 -3.76 -14.85
C SER A 407 -6.92 -3.31 -15.74
N ALA A 408 -6.63 -2.62 -16.84
CA ALA A 408 -7.66 -2.19 -17.79
C ALA A 408 -8.45 -3.38 -18.36
N LEU A 409 -7.76 -4.46 -18.76
CA LEU A 409 -8.38 -5.65 -19.36
C LEU A 409 -9.01 -6.59 -18.33
N LEU A 410 -8.31 -6.88 -17.24
CA LEU A 410 -8.67 -7.96 -16.32
C LEU A 410 -9.54 -7.45 -15.15
N THR A 411 -9.17 -6.32 -14.57
CA THR A 411 -9.87 -5.76 -13.40
C THR A 411 -11.06 -4.91 -13.80
N TYR A 412 -10.84 -3.97 -14.71
CA TYR A 412 -11.86 -3.03 -15.18
C TYR A 412 -12.67 -3.56 -16.38
N LYS A 413 -12.21 -4.63 -17.03
CA LYS A 413 -12.90 -5.29 -18.17
C LYS A 413 -13.26 -4.31 -19.29
N ILE A 414 -12.37 -3.36 -19.57
CA ILE A 414 -12.53 -2.37 -20.63
C ILE A 414 -12.40 -3.06 -21.98
N ASN A 415 -13.12 -2.56 -22.99
CA ASN A 415 -13.05 -3.09 -24.35
C ASN A 415 -11.61 -3.14 -24.87
N GLU A 416 -11.21 -4.29 -25.41
CA GLU A 416 -9.84 -4.53 -25.85
C GLU A 416 -9.32 -3.50 -26.85
N ASN A 417 -10.14 -3.04 -27.80
CA ASN A 417 -9.71 -2.05 -28.79
C ASN A 417 -9.33 -0.72 -28.12
N ILE A 418 -10.13 -0.27 -27.14
CA ILE A 418 -9.85 0.95 -26.38
C ILE A 418 -8.54 0.80 -25.60
N VAL A 419 -8.31 -0.36 -24.99
CA VAL A 419 -7.08 -0.62 -24.24
C VAL A 419 -5.86 -0.73 -25.16
N TYR A 420 -5.99 -1.35 -26.33
CA TYR A 420 -4.91 -1.47 -27.30
C TYR A 420 -4.52 -0.12 -27.90
N GLU A 421 -5.49 0.75 -28.20
CA GLU A 421 -5.22 2.13 -28.61
C GLU A 421 -4.51 2.91 -27.49
N PHE A 422 -4.96 2.76 -26.25
CA PHE A 422 -4.30 3.36 -25.08
C PHE A 422 -2.87 2.86 -24.88
N ALA A 423 -2.63 1.56 -25.06
CA ALA A 423 -1.29 0.99 -24.98
C ALA A 423 -0.38 1.53 -26.08
N ILE A 424 -0.87 1.67 -27.32
CA ILE A 424 -0.09 2.24 -28.43
C ILE A 424 0.24 3.72 -28.16
N TRP A 425 -0.73 4.49 -27.65
CA TRP A 425 -0.50 5.85 -27.18
C TRP A 425 0.64 5.91 -26.15
N GLY A 426 0.58 5.07 -25.11
CA GLY A 426 1.64 4.99 -24.10
C GLY A 426 2.99 4.60 -24.71
N ILE A 427 3.02 3.57 -25.57
CA ILE A 427 4.23 3.12 -26.28
C ILE A 427 4.85 4.27 -27.07
N SER A 428 4.05 5.12 -27.72
CA SER A 428 4.56 6.25 -28.48
C SER A 428 5.32 7.27 -27.61
N TYR A 429 4.93 7.45 -26.35
CA TYR A 429 5.63 8.31 -25.39
C TYR A 429 6.87 7.64 -24.81
N VAL A 430 6.84 6.32 -24.58
CA VAL A 430 8.03 5.55 -24.17
C VAL A 430 9.08 5.61 -25.27
N LEU A 431 8.68 5.45 -26.53
CA LEU A 431 9.58 5.45 -27.69
C LEU A 431 10.33 6.76 -27.86
N GLN A 432 9.74 7.88 -27.47
CA GLN A 432 10.41 9.19 -27.49
C GLN A 432 11.56 9.29 -26.47
N ARG A 433 11.66 8.36 -25.51
CA ARG A 433 12.64 8.39 -24.42
C ARG A 433 13.59 7.21 -24.45
N ASP A 434 13.09 5.99 -24.64
CA ASP A 434 13.87 4.78 -24.50
C ASP A 434 13.39 3.69 -25.47
N ASN A 435 14.11 3.57 -26.59
CA ASN A 435 13.85 2.54 -27.61
C ASN A 435 13.99 1.12 -27.04
N GLY A 436 14.98 0.88 -26.17
CA GLY A 436 15.23 -0.45 -25.61
C GLY A 436 14.08 -0.90 -24.71
N LEU A 437 13.61 0.01 -23.85
CA LEU A 437 12.43 -0.22 -23.02
C LEU A 437 11.17 -0.42 -23.88
N THR A 438 10.97 0.37 -24.94
CA THR A 438 9.85 0.16 -25.87
C THR A 438 9.82 -1.26 -26.42
N ILE A 439 10.97 -1.78 -26.84
CA ILE A 439 11.10 -3.15 -27.36
C ILE A 439 10.71 -4.16 -26.27
N ASN A 440 11.18 -3.97 -25.04
CA ASN A 440 10.88 -4.86 -23.92
C ASN A 440 9.38 -4.86 -23.59
N ILE A 441 8.75 -3.68 -23.50
CA ILE A 441 7.31 -3.54 -23.26
C ILE A 441 6.51 -4.25 -24.36
N ILE A 442 6.83 -4.02 -25.63
CA ILE A 442 6.11 -4.66 -26.74
C ILE A 442 6.24 -6.18 -26.68
N LYS A 443 7.45 -6.71 -26.45
CA LYS A 443 7.67 -8.16 -26.32
C LYS A 443 6.88 -8.75 -25.16
N GLU A 444 6.89 -8.09 -24.00
CA GLU A 444 6.15 -8.55 -22.83
C GLU A 444 4.64 -8.54 -23.08
N LEU A 445 4.09 -7.45 -23.62
CA LEU A 445 2.66 -7.36 -23.96
C LEU A 445 2.23 -8.45 -24.96
N LEU A 446 3.02 -8.70 -26.01
CA LEU A 446 2.73 -9.75 -26.98
C LEU A 446 2.83 -11.15 -26.37
N SER A 447 3.80 -11.37 -25.47
CA SER A 447 3.93 -12.63 -24.74
C SER A 447 2.74 -12.90 -23.81
N ILE A 448 2.23 -11.85 -23.13
CA ILE A 448 1.11 -11.96 -22.18
C ILE A 448 -0.21 -12.19 -22.92
N TYR A 449 -0.56 -11.31 -23.87
CA TYR A 449 -1.91 -11.31 -24.48
C TYR A 449 -2.01 -12.19 -25.72
N LYS A 450 -0.89 -12.48 -26.40
CA LYS A 450 -0.83 -13.30 -27.62
C LYS A 450 -1.86 -12.91 -28.69
N SER A 451 -2.21 -11.62 -28.76
CA SER A 451 -3.30 -11.09 -29.61
C SER A 451 -2.78 -10.68 -30.98
N GLU A 452 -3.25 -11.35 -32.04
CA GLU A 452 -2.95 -10.97 -33.43
C GLU A 452 -3.53 -9.60 -33.78
N ALA A 453 -4.71 -9.26 -33.25
CA ALA A 453 -5.35 -7.96 -33.49
C ALA A 453 -4.49 -6.82 -32.90
N PHE A 454 -3.97 -7.02 -31.69
CA PHE A 454 -3.10 -6.03 -31.06
C PHE A 454 -1.78 -5.85 -31.82
N ALA A 455 -1.15 -6.95 -32.25
CA ALA A 455 0.06 -6.90 -33.06
C ALA A 455 -0.17 -6.15 -34.39
N ARG A 456 -1.28 -6.40 -35.09
CA ARG A 456 -1.64 -5.67 -36.32
C ARG A 456 -1.85 -4.18 -36.06
N LEU A 457 -2.48 -3.83 -34.93
CA LEU A 457 -2.68 -2.44 -34.55
C LEU A 457 -1.36 -1.74 -34.25
N MET A 458 -0.41 -2.42 -33.56
CA MET A 458 0.94 -1.91 -33.35
C MET A 458 1.67 -1.66 -34.68
N ILE A 459 1.62 -2.61 -35.62
CA ILE A 459 2.27 -2.47 -36.94
C ILE A 459 1.73 -1.24 -37.68
N LYS A 460 0.43 -0.99 -37.60
CA LYS A 460 -0.22 0.13 -38.29
C LYS A 460 0.17 1.50 -37.73
N ASN A 461 0.46 1.59 -36.43
CA ASN A 461 0.58 2.87 -35.72
C ASN A 461 2.01 3.18 -35.21
N LEU A 462 2.92 2.20 -35.20
CA LEU A 462 4.30 2.40 -34.74
C LEU A 462 5.26 2.55 -35.92
N PRO A 463 6.41 3.24 -35.73
CA PRO A 463 7.43 3.35 -36.76
C PRO A 463 7.95 1.99 -37.22
N GLU A 464 8.36 1.89 -38.49
CA GLU A 464 8.75 0.63 -39.13
C GLU A 464 9.81 -0.17 -38.35
N PHE A 465 10.82 0.52 -37.81
CA PHE A 465 11.90 -0.11 -37.04
C PHE A 465 11.44 -0.71 -35.70
N ILE A 466 10.29 -0.29 -35.16
CA ILE A 466 9.64 -0.89 -33.99
C ILE A 466 8.61 -1.93 -34.43
N ALA A 467 7.83 -1.62 -35.47
CA ALA A 467 6.77 -2.47 -36.02
C ALA A 467 7.27 -3.86 -36.49
N VAL A 468 8.58 -4.00 -36.76
CA VAL A 468 9.20 -5.30 -37.06
C VAL A 468 8.97 -6.34 -35.96
N ILE A 469 8.89 -5.95 -34.69
CA ILE A 469 8.71 -6.86 -33.55
C ILE A 469 7.33 -7.53 -33.56
N PRO A 470 6.20 -6.77 -33.56
CA PRO A 470 4.89 -7.39 -33.70
C PRO A 470 4.71 -8.12 -35.04
N ALA A 471 5.42 -7.73 -36.11
CA ALA A 471 5.41 -8.46 -37.37
C ALA A 471 6.04 -9.87 -37.22
N TRP A 472 7.19 -9.99 -36.56
CA TRP A 472 7.80 -11.29 -36.25
C TRP A 472 6.89 -12.16 -35.38
N PHE A 473 6.21 -11.57 -34.40
CA PHE A 473 5.21 -12.29 -33.61
C PHE A 473 4.08 -12.86 -34.48
N LEU A 474 3.55 -12.09 -35.44
CA LEU A 474 2.51 -12.60 -36.35
C LEU A 474 3.03 -13.73 -37.25
N LEU A 475 4.27 -13.63 -37.74
CA LEU A 475 4.89 -14.69 -38.54
C LEU A 475 5.06 -15.98 -37.75
N ASP A 476 5.47 -15.88 -36.49
CA ASP A 476 5.58 -17.03 -35.58
C ASP A 476 4.22 -17.72 -35.37
N ARG A 477 3.16 -16.95 -35.14
CA ARG A 477 1.78 -17.48 -35.03
C ARG A 477 1.28 -18.13 -36.32
N ILE A 478 1.66 -17.61 -37.49
CA ILE A 478 1.35 -18.25 -38.78
C ILE A 478 2.11 -19.57 -38.89
N ASN A 479 3.39 -19.60 -38.53
CA ASN A 479 4.19 -20.82 -38.52
C ASN A 479 3.60 -21.90 -37.61
N GLU A 480 3.16 -21.54 -36.39
CA GLU A 480 2.46 -22.47 -35.48
C GLU A 480 1.20 -23.07 -36.12
N LYS A 481 0.35 -22.24 -36.74
CA LYS A 481 -0.86 -22.71 -37.45
C LYS A 481 -0.54 -23.60 -38.64
N CYS A 482 0.52 -23.28 -39.39
CA CYS A 482 0.98 -24.13 -40.49
C CYS A 482 1.44 -25.50 -39.99
N ILE A 483 2.18 -25.54 -38.86
CA ILE A 483 2.59 -26.80 -38.23
C ILE A 483 1.36 -27.61 -37.80
N GLU A 484 0.38 -26.98 -37.15
CA GLU A 484 -0.87 -27.63 -36.70
C GLU A 484 -1.67 -28.24 -37.86
N ILE A 485 -1.67 -27.62 -39.05
CA ILE A 485 -2.33 -28.17 -40.24
C ILE A 485 -1.55 -29.37 -40.84
N LEU A 486 -0.23 -29.38 -40.69
CA LEU A 486 0.65 -30.39 -41.26
C LEU A 486 0.79 -31.66 -40.37
N THR A 487 0.46 -31.54 -39.08
CA THR A 487 0.42 -32.64 -38.10
C THR A 487 -0.98 -33.18 -37.93
#